data_AF-A0A397IR87-F1
#
_entry.id   AF-A0A397IR87-F1
#
_cell.length_a   1.000
_cell.length_b   1.000
_cell.length_c   1.000
_cell.angle_alpha   90.00
_cell.angle_beta   90.00
_cell.angle_gamma   90.00
#
_symmetry.space_group_name_H-M   'P 1'
#
loop_
_entity.id
_entity.type
_entity.pdbx_description
1 polymer ?
#
loop_
_entity_poly.entity_id
_entity_poly.type
_entity_poly.pdbx_seq_one_letter_code
_entity_poly.pdbx_strand_id
1 'polypeptide(L)'
;MDTITLGCLVKGDDPYDNYFEVEINRTRTVSVLKELIKDKKKNTFATIDANQLKLWNVNVSLSEPNEKLNVLINRDIAVIEQRLEELHIEESWESYTASDGYPVQLPPKIINMLKSDKFVPEPRNNFVTAFQNLQVAQSIILPNLGQQPKNFAEGYQGKTLFITQQMIDIWNTFSADQERSIKRVLSGPMGVGKSYISYFLASKAYAENWLILYIADANELNKCTEKKSGEVICKYFIAQNKDILTAAELKRLVQYADRYSVEVAATGEILGNLLKRVDRKTLLIVDEHGVLFENKTVPISKGGRLN
;
A
#
# COMPACT_ATOMS: atom_id res chain seq x y z
N MET A 1 -23.50 41.83 4.67
CA MET A 1 -23.49 40.54 5.39
C MET A 1 -23.01 39.50 4.41
N ASP A 2 -21.98 38.74 4.77
CA ASP A 2 -21.32 37.79 3.85
C ASP A 2 -22.00 36.42 3.97
N THR A 3 -22.85 36.10 3.00
CA THR A 3 -23.66 34.88 2.95
C THR A 3 -23.03 33.86 2.03
N ILE A 4 -23.08 32.59 2.44
CA ILE A 4 -22.68 31.45 1.64
C ILE A 4 -23.88 30.56 1.38
N THR A 5 -23.90 29.97 0.19
CA THR A 5 -24.85 28.93 -0.19
C THR A 5 -24.16 27.57 -0.04
N LEU A 6 -24.76 26.69 0.74
CA LEU A 6 -24.28 25.33 0.97
C LEU A 6 -25.20 24.35 0.26
N GLY A 7 -24.62 23.53 -0.63
CA GLY A 7 -25.30 22.36 -1.17
C GLY A 7 -25.33 21.25 -0.13
N CYS A 8 -26.52 20.81 0.26
CA CYS A 8 -26.74 19.78 1.26
C CYS A 8 -27.35 18.54 0.60
N LEU A 9 -26.91 17.37 1.04
CA LEU A 9 -27.42 16.08 0.62
C LEU A 9 -27.66 15.20 1.84
N VAL A 10 -28.79 14.50 1.88
CA VAL A 10 -29.05 13.51 2.95
C VAL A 10 -28.42 12.19 2.53
N LYS A 11 -27.80 11.49 3.49
CA LYS A 11 -27.17 10.19 3.23
C LYS A 11 -28.16 9.22 2.58
N GLY A 12 -27.74 8.60 1.48
CA GLY A 12 -28.51 7.59 0.76
C GLY A 12 -29.53 8.17 -0.23
N ASP A 13 -29.62 9.49 -0.33
CA ASP A 13 -30.38 10.17 -1.38
C ASP A 13 -29.57 10.22 -2.69
N ASP A 14 -30.30 10.30 -3.81
CA ASP A 14 -29.68 10.56 -5.11
C ASP A 14 -29.16 12.01 -5.19
N PRO A 15 -27.86 12.23 -5.46
CA PRO A 15 -27.26 13.57 -5.49
C PRO A 15 -27.74 14.47 -6.63
N TYR A 16 -28.26 13.91 -7.73
CA TYR A 16 -28.77 14.69 -8.86
C TYR A 16 -30.20 15.19 -8.62
N ASP A 17 -31.02 14.38 -7.93
CA ASP A 17 -32.45 14.69 -7.77
C ASP A 17 -32.80 15.31 -6.40
N ASN A 18 -31.99 15.07 -5.36
CA ASN A 18 -32.40 15.35 -3.97
C ASN A 18 -31.49 16.33 -3.21
N TYR A 19 -30.45 16.86 -3.85
CA TYR A 19 -29.65 17.92 -3.23
C TYR A 19 -30.51 19.17 -3.01
N PHE A 20 -30.19 19.93 -1.97
CA PHE A 20 -30.92 21.15 -1.64
C PHE A 20 -29.98 22.20 -1.07
N GLU A 21 -30.32 23.46 -1.29
CA GLU A 21 -29.48 24.58 -0.89
C GLU A 21 -29.96 25.21 0.41
N VAL A 22 -28.99 25.56 1.25
CA VAL A 22 -29.18 26.33 2.48
C VAL A 22 -28.27 27.55 2.43
N GLU A 23 -28.88 28.73 2.59
CA GLU A 23 -28.14 29.98 2.72
C GLU A 23 -27.87 30.29 4.19
N ILE A 24 -26.62 30.62 4.51
CA ILE A 24 -26.22 31.00 5.86
C ILE A 24 -25.16 32.09 5.83
N ASN A 25 -25.22 33.02 6.78
CA ASN A 25 -24.16 34.01 6.96
C ASN A 25 -22.91 33.34 7.55
N ARG A 26 -21.73 33.65 7.01
CA ARG A 26 -20.43 33.10 7.43
C ARG A 26 -20.13 33.26 8.92
N THR A 27 -20.72 34.25 9.60
CA THR A 27 -20.51 34.49 11.03
C THR A 27 -21.42 33.67 11.94
N ARG A 28 -22.37 32.89 11.38
CA ARG A 28 -23.30 32.06 12.16
C ARG A 28 -22.68 30.72 12.52
N THR A 29 -23.18 30.13 13.61
CA THR A 29 -22.64 28.88 14.16
C THR A 29 -23.20 27.66 13.44
N VAL A 30 -22.50 26.52 13.58
CA VAL A 30 -22.96 25.21 13.08
C VAL A 30 -24.31 24.80 13.69
N SER A 31 -24.60 25.23 14.92
CA SER A 31 -25.91 24.99 15.54
C SER A 31 -27.04 25.62 14.72
N VAL A 32 -26.85 26.87 14.28
CA VAL A 32 -27.81 27.57 13.41
C VAL A 32 -27.92 26.88 12.05
N LEU A 33 -26.81 26.39 11.49
CA LEU A 33 -26.84 25.61 10.26
C LEU A 33 -27.67 24.33 10.39
N LYS A 34 -27.53 23.60 11.50
CA LYS A 34 -28.32 22.38 11.77
C LYS A 34 -29.82 22.69 11.84
N GLU A 35 -30.21 23.78 12.48
CA GLU A 35 -31.60 24.23 12.52
C GLU A 35 -32.13 24.58 11.12
N LEU A 36 -31.35 25.32 10.32
CA LEU A 36 -31.72 25.67 8.94
C LEU A 36 -31.90 24.43 8.05
N ILE A 37 -31.02 23.44 8.19
CA ILE A 37 -31.13 22.17 7.46
C ILE A 37 -32.39 21.41 7.88
N LYS A 38 -32.66 21.30 9.19
CA LYS A 38 -33.88 20.67 9.71
C LYS A 38 -35.13 21.39 9.20
N ASP A 39 -35.12 22.72 9.21
CA ASP A 39 -36.24 23.55 8.74
C ASP A 39 -36.51 23.36 7.24
N LYS A 40 -35.45 23.22 6.44
CA LYS A 40 -35.56 22.98 4.99
C LYS A 40 -36.12 21.59 4.65
N LYS A 41 -35.81 20.57 5.46
CA LYS A 41 -36.24 19.16 5.27
C LYS A 41 -37.04 18.64 6.48
N LYS A 42 -38.02 19.44 6.95
CA LYS A 42 -38.83 19.15 8.16
C LYS A 42 -39.43 17.76 8.18
N ASN A 43 -39.96 17.30 7.05
CA ASN A 43 -40.61 15.99 6.98
C ASN A 43 -39.60 14.85 7.13
N THR A 44 -38.43 14.97 6.51
CA THR A 44 -37.35 13.97 6.59
C THR A 44 -36.77 13.88 7.99
N PHE A 45 -36.66 15.01 8.69
CA PHE A 45 -36.05 15.11 10.01
C PHE A 45 -37.07 15.32 11.15
N ALA A 46 -38.34 14.96 10.93
CA ALA A 46 -39.43 15.25 11.87
C ALA A 46 -39.19 14.64 13.26
N THR A 47 -38.55 13.48 13.31
CA THR A 47 -38.27 12.72 14.55
C THR A 47 -36.86 12.92 15.08
N ILE A 48 -36.04 13.78 14.46
CA ILE A 48 -34.62 13.98 14.81
C ILE A 48 -34.43 15.41 15.27
N ASP A 49 -33.83 15.61 16.44
CA ASP A 49 -33.50 16.95 16.91
C ASP A 49 -32.35 17.54 16.10
N ALA A 50 -32.37 18.86 15.85
CA ALA A 50 -31.36 19.47 14.98
C ALA A 50 -29.94 19.24 15.52
N ASN A 51 -29.75 19.25 16.84
CA ASN A 51 -28.47 18.97 17.49
C ASN A 51 -27.94 17.54 17.22
N GLN A 52 -28.82 16.57 16.97
CA GLN A 52 -28.50 15.18 16.66
C GLN A 52 -28.05 14.99 15.21
N LEU A 53 -28.27 15.98 14.33
CA LEU A 53 -27.74 15.94 12.96
C LEU A 53 -26.21 15.92 13.01
N LYS A 54 -25.61 14.89 12.41
CA LYS A 54 -24.19 14.85 12.09
C LYS A 54 -24.01 15.46 10.71
N LEU A 55 -23.19 16.51 10.63
CA LEU A 55 -22.88 17.19 9.37
C LEU A 55 -21.46 16.80 8.97
N TRP A 56 -21.28 16.46 7.70
CA TRP A 56 -19.98 16.24 7.09
C TRP A 56 -19.75 17.33 6.04
N ASN A 57 -18.62 18.02 6.13
CA ASN A 57 -18.21 18.95 5.08
C ASN A 57 -17.55 18.15 3.95
N VAL A 58 -18.08 18.26 2.74
CA VAL A 58 -17.60 17.52 1.57
C VAL A 58 -17.37 18.47 0.42
N ASN A 59 -16.19 18.40 -0.22
CA ASN A 59 -15.94 19.10 -1.49
C ASN A 59 -16.21 18.14 -2.65
N VAL A 60 -17.43 18.19 -3.16
CA VAL A 60 -17.93 17.34 -4.25
C VAL A 60 -18.55 18.24 -5.30
N SER A 61 -17.99 18.25 -6.50
CA SER A 61 -18.65 18.90 -7.63
C SER A 61 -19.89 18.09 -8.02
N LEU A 62 -21.03 18.77 -8.15
CA LEU A 62 -22.26 18.17 -8.66
C LEU A 62 -22.39 18.33 -10.20
N SER A 63 -21.51 19.12 -10.82
CA SER A 63 -21.57 19.42 -12.26
C SER A 63 -21.12 18.27 -13.15
N GLU A 64 -20.32 17.34 -12.62
CA GLU A 64 -19.76 16.22 -13.36
C GLU A 64 -19.81 14.93 -12.53
N PRO A 65 -20.13 13.77 -13.13
CA PRO A 65 -20.04 12.48 -12.45
C PRO A 65 -18.62 12.24 -11.92
N ASN A 66 -18.51 11.94 -10.63
CA ASN A 66 -17.22 11.66 -9.98
C ASN A 66 -17.38 10.53 -8.96
N GLU A 67 -16.27 9.86 -8.63
CA GLU A 67 -16.32 8.73 -7.70
C GLU A 67 -16.83 9.13 -6.31
N LYS A 68 -16.66 10.40 -5.89
CA LYS A 68 -17.14 10.91 -4.61
C LYS A 68 -18.68 10.89 -4.55
N LEU A 69 -19.37 11.21 -5.65
CA LEU A 69 -20.83 11.10 -5.76
C LEU A 69 -21.31 9.66 -5.52
N ASN A 70 -20.61 8.67 -6.09
CA ASN A 70 -20.94 7.25 -5.90
C ASN A 70 -20.79 6.80 -4.43
N VAL A 71 -19.91 7.45 -3.67
CA VAL A 71 -19.76 7.20 -2.22
C VAL A 71 -20.95 7.74 -1.43
N LEU A 72 -21.46 8.92 -1.79
CA LEU A 72 -22.58 9.56 -1.09
C LEU A 72 -23.90 8.80 -1.25
N ILE A 73 -24.04 8.06 -2.35
CA ILE A 73 -25.18 7.16 -2.63
C ILE A 73 -25.10 5.88 -1.77
N ASN A 74 -23.94 5.56 -1.19
CA ASN A 74 -23.76 4.34 -0.39
C ASN A 74 -24.50 4.43 0.97
N ARG A 75 -25.19 3.36 1.37
CA ARG A 75 -26.01 3.35 2.59
C ARG A 75 -25.24 2.99 3.86
N ASP A 76 -23.94 2.69 3.79
CA ASP A 76 -23.15 2.35 4.98
C ASP A 76 -22.39 3.57 5.55
N ILE A 77 -22.64 3.93 6.83
CA ILE A 77 -21.97 5.09 7.49
C ILE A 77 -20.47 4.84 7.65
N ALA A 78 -20.06 3.61 7.96
CA ALA A 78 -18.65 3.31 8.23
C ALA A 78 -17.79 3.48 6.97
N VAL A 79 -18.37 3.19 5.80
CA VAL A 79 -17.74 3.37 4.49
C VAL A 79 -17.63 4.85 4.12
N ILE A 80 -18.63 5.67 4.47
CA ILE A 80 -18.61 7.11 4.20
C ILE A 80 -17.58 7.82 5.08
N GLU A 81 -17.55 7.58 6.39
CA GLU A 81 -16.59 8.23 7.29
C GLU A 81 -15.15 7.88 6.91
N GLN A 82 -14.86 6.61 6.63
CA GLN A 82 -13.53 6.18 6.18
C GLN A 82 -13.13 6.83 4.83
N ARG A 83 -14.06 6.95 3.88
CA ARG A 83 -13.77 7.52 2.56
C ARG A 83 -13.73 9.06 2.57
N LEU A 84 -14.46 9.73 3.47
CA LEU A 84 -14.41 11.18 3.60
C LEU A 84 -13.14 11.66 4.34
N GLU A 85 -12.64 10.91 5.32
CA GLU A 85 -11.30 11.13 5.87
C GLU A 85 -10.22 11.02 4.79
N GLU A 86 -10.39 10.14 3.81
CA GLU A 86 -9.51 9.98 2.65
C GLU A 86 -9.67 11.11 1.60
N LEU A 87 -10.78 11.87 1.62
CA LEU A 87 -11.08 12.96 0.69
C LEU A 87 -10.82 14.36 1.25
N HIS A 88 -10.55 14.50 2.56
CA HIS A 88 -10.05 15.75 3.16
C HIS A 88 -8.63 16.13 2.70
N ILE A 89 -8.06 15.29 1.85
CA ILE A 89 -6.80 15.43 1.17
C ILE A 89 -7.05 16.09 -0.19
N GLU A 90 -7.47 17.36 -0.19
CA GLU A 90 -7.05 18.27 -1.27
C GLU A 90 -5.58 18.62 -1.00
N GLU A 91 -4.73 17.60 -1.11
CA GLU A 91 -3.31 17.82 -0.98
C GLU A 91 -2.83 18.49 -2.28
N SER A 92 -2.43 19.75 -2.16
CA SER A 92 -1.48 20.33 -3.09
C SER A 92 -0.30 19.37 -3.22
N TRP A 93 0.00 18.93 -4.43
CA TRP A 93 1.16 18.07 -4.69
C TRP A 93 2.41 18.77 -4.15
N GLU A 94 3.26 18.01 -3.48
CA GLU A 94 4.50 18.51 -2.90
C GLU A 94 5.69 18.11 -3.77
N SER A 95 6.70 19.00 -3.81
CA SER A 95 7.97 18.70 -4.46
C SER A 95 8.82 17.78 -3.56
N TYR A 96 9.38 16.72 -4.16
CA TYR A 96 10.32 15.80 -3.52
C TYR A 96 11.56 15.64 -4.38
N THR A 97 12.75 15.69 -3.76
CA THR A 97 14.02 15.41 -4.45
C THR A 97 14.29 13.91 -4.41
N ALA A 98 14.29 13.29 -5.59
CA ALA A 98 14.53 11.85 -5.74
C ALA A 98 16.02 11.47 -5.61
N SER A 99 16.33 10.17 -5.68
CA SER A 99 17.70 9.68 -5.46
C SER A 99 18.70 10.12 -6.53
N ASP A 100 18.20 10.45 -7.73
CA ASP A 100 18.98 11.00 -8.84
C ASP A 100 19.18 12.53 -8.75
N GLY A 101 18.70 13.16 -7.67
CA GLY A 101 18.82 14.59 -7.42
C GLY A 101 17.77 15.46 -8.13
N TYR A 102 16.87 14.87 -8.93
CA TYR A 102 15.85 15.62 -9.65
C TYR A 102 14.56 15.78 -8.82
N PRO A 103 13.89 16.94 -8.89
CA PRO A 103 12.61 17.15 -8.20
C PRO A 103 11.45 16.46 -8.93
N VAL A 104 10.49 15.95 -8.18
CA VAL A 104 9.24 15.37 -8.67
C VAL A 104 8.06 15.84 -7.81
N GLN A 105 6.94 16.17 -8.45
CA GLN A 105 5.69 16.49 -7.76
C GLN A 105 4.97 15.19 -7.39
N LEU A 106 4.61 15.01 -6.13
CA LEU A 106 3.95 13.81 -5.63
C LEU A 106 2.79 14.15 -4.70
N PRO A 107 1.73 13.34 -4.66
CA PRO A 107 0.69 13.42 -3.65
C PRO A 107 1.31 13.15 -2.26
N PRO A 108 0.99 13.94 -1.23
CA PRO A 108 1.59 13.79 0.09
C PRO A 108 1.37 12.45 0.77
N LYS A 109 0.36 11.64 0.39
CA LYS A 109 0.36 10.22 0.79
C LYS A 109 1.63 9.44 0.37
N ILE A 110 2.17 9.66 -0.83
CA ILE A 110 3.45 9.08 -1.28
C ILE A 110 4.62 9.75 -0.56
N ILE A 111 4.58 11.07 -0.37
CA ILE A 111 5.61 11.80 0.39
C ILE A 111 5.74 11.27 1.81
N ASN A 112 4.62 10.99 2.47
CA ASN A 112 4.58 10.43 3.82
C ASN A 112 5.23 9.04 3.86
N MET A 113 5.03 8.21 2.83
CA MET A 113 5.73 6.92 2.70
C MET A 113 7.23 7.11 2.49
N LEU A 114 7.65 8.08 1.66
CA LEU A 114 9.06 8.38 1.39
C LEU A 114 9.80 8.91 2.64
N LYS A 115 9.14 9.81 3.39
CA LYS A 115 9.67 10.42 4.63
C LYS A 115 9.65 9.47 5.83
N SER A 116 8.88 8.38 5.77
CA SER A 116 8.80 7.41 6.87
C SER A 116 10.13 6.69 7.09
N ASP A 117 10.44 6.46 8.37
CA ASP A 117 11.54 5.64 8.87
C ASP A 117 11.13 4.16 9.08
N LYS A 118 9.84 3.84 8.94
CA LYS A 118 9.34 2.47 9.09
C LYS A 118 9.77 1.60 7.92
N PHE A 119 10.21 0.38 8.24
CA PHE A 119 10.64 -0.63 7.28
C PHE A 119 11.78 -0.19 6.37
N VAL A 120 12.52 0.84 6.76
CA VAL A 120 13.68 1.32 6.00
C VAL A 120 14.85 0.37 6.28
N PRO A 121 15.47 -0.22 5.25
CA PRO A 121 16.68 -1.00 5.43
C PRO A 121 17.83 -0.17 5.99
N GLU A 122 18.81 -0.83 6.58
CA GLU A 122 20.14 -0.25 6.77
C GLU A 122 20.74 0.20 5.42
N PRO A 123 21.73 1.13 5.43
CA PRO A 123 22.34 1.61 4.20
C PRO A 123 22.88 0.47 3.32
N ARG A 124 22.68 0.55 1.99
CA ARG A 124 23.16 -0.47 1.03
C ARG A 124 24.63 -0.84 1.21
N ASN A 125 25.47 0.11 1.58
CA ASN A 125 26.89 -0.14 1.82
C ASN A 125 27.12 -1.20 2.92
N ASN A 126 26.28 -1.24 3.97
CA ASN A 126 26.36 -2.28 5.00
C ASN A 126 26.12 -3.67 4.40
N PHE A 127 25.18 -3.78 3.46
CA PHE A 127 24.90 -5.03 2.75
C PHE A 127 26.04 -5.40 1.78
N VAL A 128 26.57 -4.43 1.02
CA VAL A 128 27.73 -4.64 0.15
C VAL A 128 28.91 -5.19 0.95
N THR A 129 29.22 -4.60 2.11
CA THR A 129 30.26 -5.10 3.02
C THR A 129 29.93 -6.49 3.57
N ALA A 130 28.69 -6.73 4.02
CA ALA A 130 28.29 -8.03 4.58
C ALA A 130 28.38 -9.18 3.57
N PHE A 131 28.22 -8.90 2.27
CA PHE A 131 28.32 -9.89 1.20
C PHE A 131 29.65 -9.86 0.43
N GLN A 132 30.64 -9.09 0.91
CA GLN A 132 31.95 -9.02 0.28
C GLN A 132 32.70 -10.35 0.47
N ASN A 133 33.24 -10.91 -0.62
CA ASN A 133 33.99 -12.17 -0.62
C ASN A 133 33.26 -13.38 -0.01
N LEU A 134 31.93 -13.41 -0.13
CA LEU A 134 31.06 -14.44 0.46
C LEU A 134 31.51 -15.87 0.09
N GLN A 135 31.74 -16.71 1.09
CA GLN A 135 32.07 -18.14 0.92
C GLN A 135 31.00 -19.05 1.52
N VAL A 136 30.91 -20.27 0.99
CA VAL A 136 30.09 -21.33 1.58
C VAL A 136 30.65 -21.70 2.95
N ALA A 137 29.77 -22.03 3.89
CA ALA A 137 30.08 -22.33 5.29
C ALA A 137 30.66 -21.14 6.10
N GLN A 138 30.55 -19.92 5.59
CA GLN A 138 30.84 -18.70 6.34
C GLN A 138 29.64 -18.27 7.18
N SER A 139 29.88 -17.72 8.37
CA SER A 139 28.87 -16.98 9.13
C SER A 139 28.99 -15.48 8.85
N ILE A 140 27.87 -14.83 8.53
CA ILE A 140 27.81 -13.37 8.35
C ILE A 140 26.76 -12.77 9.28
N ILE A 141 26.94 -11.51 9.66
CA ILE A 141 25.90 -10.73 10.33
C ILE A 141 25.08 -10.05 9.24
N LEU A 142 23.79 -10.38 9.14
CA LEU A 142 22.93 -9.74 8.16
C LEU A 142 22.45 -8.37 8.65
N PRO A 143 22.62 -7.31 7.85
CA PRO A 143 21.98 -6.03 8.12
C PRO A 143 20.45 -6.14 8.09
N ASN A 144 19.77 -5.19 8.72
CA ASN A 144 18.31 -5.13 8.73
C ASN A 144 17.77 -4.64 7.37
N LEU A 145 16.91 -5.42 6.71
CA LEU A 145 16.24 -5.07 5.46
C LEU A 145 14.90 -4.33 5.69
N GLY A 146 14.72 -3.76 6.88
CA GLY A 146 13.52 -3.04 7.30
C GLY A 146 12.39 -3.95 7.78
N GLN A 147 12.22 -5.12 7.15
CA GLN A 147 11.37 -6.21 7.61
C GLN A 147 12.24 -7.40 8.03
N GLN A 148 11.72 -8.26 8.92
CA GLN A 148 12.39 -9.47 9.37
C GLN A 148 11.45 -10.66 9.24
N PRO A 149 11.95 -11.85 8.85
CA PRO A 149 11.14 -13.06 8.90
C PRO A 149 10.56 -13.34 10.29
N LYS A 150 9.45 -14.10 10.35
CA LYS A 150 8.89 -14.55 11.64
C LYS A 150 9.95 -15.31 12.44
N ASN A 151 10.04 -15.00 13.72
CA ASN A 151 11.00 -15.59 14.67
C ASN A 151 12.48 -15.37 14.28
N PHE A 152 12.77 -14.43 13.37
CA PHE A 152 14.15 -14.09 13.03
C PHE A 152 14.85 -13.47 14.23
N ALA A 153 16.06 -13.94 14.51
CA ALA A 153 16.84 -13.57 15.70
C ALA A 153 16.19 -13.91 17.06
N GLU A 154 15.06 -14.63 17.08
CA GLU A 154 14.48 -15.20 18.31
C GLU A 154 15.22 -16.50 18.66
N GLY A 155 16.45 -16.36 19.16
CA GLY A 155 17.31 -17.47 19.56
C GLY A 155 18.78 -17.10 19.67
N TYR A 156 19.60 -18.07 20.08
CA TYR A 156 21.02 -17.86 20.39
C TYR A 156 21.87 -17.31 19.22
N GLN A 157 21.43 -17.47 17.98
CA GLN A 157 22.19 -17.05 16.79
C GLN A 157 22.01 -15.56 16.43
N GLY A 158 21.00 -14.88 17.00
CA GLY A 158 20.72 -13.48 16.68
C GLY A 158 20.57 -13.25 15.17
N LYS A 159 21.22 -12.21 14.63
CA LYS A 159 21.25 -11.88 13.18
C LYS A 159 22.32 -12.64 12.39
N THR A 160 22.97 -13.64 12.99
CA THR A 160 24.02 -14.41 12.32
C THR A 160 23.40 -15.41 11.35
N LEU A 161 23.75 -15.30 10.07
CA LEU A 161 23.36 -16.25 9.02
C LEU A 161 24.56 -17.12 8.63
N PHE A 162 24.36 -18.43 8.65
CA PHE A 162 25.30 -19.38 8.07
C PHE A 162 25.03 -19.58 6.58
N ILE A 163 26.02 -19.29 5.74
CA ILE A 163 25.91 -19.35 4.29
C ILE A 163 25.98 -20.80 3.83
N THR A 164 24.90 -21.26 3.21
CA THR A 164 24.78 -22.62 2.69
C THR A 164 25.14 -22.67 1.20
N GLN A 165 25.53 -23.84 0.71
CA GLN A 165 25.72 -24.08 -0.73
C GLN A 165 24.44 -23.76 -1.51
N GLN A 166 23.27 -24.14 -0.97
CA GLN A 166 21.97 -23.89 -1.59
C GLN A 166 21.70 -22.39 -1.82
N MET A 167 22.05 -21.53 -0.85
CA MET A 167 21.90 -20.07 -0.99
C MET A 167 22.74 -19.54 -2.16
N ILE A 168 24.00 -19.98 -2.25
CA ILE A 168 24.92 -19.58 -3.32
C ILE A 168 24.45 -20.10 -4.68
N ASP A 169 24.01 -21.35 -4.76
CA ASP A 169 23.55 -21.96 -6.02
C ASP A 169 22.29 -21.27 -6.56
N ILE A 170 21.33 -20.98 -5.69
CA ILE A 170 20.12 -20.23 -6.07
C ILE A 170 20.49 -18.81 -6.52
N TRP A 171 21.37 -18.13 -5.78
CA TRP A 171 21.83 -16.79 -6.14
C TRP A 171 22.50 -16.76 -7.51
N ASN A 172 23.45 -17.68 -7.75
CA ASN A 172 24.16 -17.78 -9.03
C ASN A 172 23.21 -18.05 -10.20
N THR A 173 22.15 -18.82 -9.97
CA THR A 173 21.10 -19.05 -10.97
C THR A 173 20.39 -17.74 -11.34
N PHE A 174 20.08 -16.90 -10.35
CA PHE A 174 19.37 -15.63 -10.59
C PHE A 174 20.29 -14.53 -11.15
N SER A 175 21.54 -14.47 -10.68
CA SER A 175 22.50 -13.46 -11.09
C SER A 175 23.06 -13.70 -12.49
N ALA A 176 23.11 -14.95 -12.96
CA ALA A 176 23.55 -15.29 -14.32
C ALA A 176 22.48 -15.11 -15.39
N ASP A 177 21.18 -15.14 -15.04
CA ASP A 177 20.09 -15.00 -16.02
C ASP A 177 20.07 -13.58 -16.63
N GLN A 178 19.98 -13.48 -17.95
CA GLN A 178 19.95 -12.21 -18.69
C GLN A 178 18.69 -12.02 -19.55
N GLU A 179 17.83 -13.03 -19.67
CA GLU A 179 16.80 -13.06 -20.72
C GLU A 179 15.38 -13.31 -20.20
N ARG A 180 15.21 -13.84 -18.99
CA ARG A 180 13.90 -14.35 -18.54
C ARG A 180 13.57 -14.00 -17.10
N SER A 181 12.28 -13.84 -16.83
CA SER A 181 11.78 -13.81 -15.45
C SER A 181 11.84 -15.22 -14.86
N ILE A 182 12.64 -15.42 -13.82
CA ILE A 182 12.64 -16.67 -13.05
C ILE A 182 11.52 -16.62 -12.00
N LYS A 183 10.62 -17.60 -12.04
CA LYS A 183 9.53 -17.76 -11.05
C LYS A 183 9.71 -19.09 -10.34
N ARG A 184 9.78 -19.06 -9.00
CA ARG A 184 9.99 -20.24 -8.15
C ARG A 184 9.17 -20.11 -6.87
N VAL A 185 8.80 -21.25 -6.31
CA VAL A 185 8.23 -21.35 -4.97
C VAL A 185 9.21 -22.16 -4.12
N LEU A 186 9.68 -21.57 -3.01
CA LEU A 186 10.52 -22.28 -2.06
C LEU A 186 9.63 -23.14 -1.17
N SER A 187 9.67 -24.45 -1.37
CA SER A 187 8.91 -25.45 -0.61
C SER A 187 9.83 -26.33 0.23
N GLY A 188 9.32 -26.87 1.34
CA GLY A 188 10.05 -27.81 2.18
C GLY A 188 9.48 -27.92 3.59
N PRO A 189 9.98 -28.85 4.41
CA PRO A 189 9.50 -29.07 5.77
C PRO A 189 9.52 -27.80 6.64
N MET A 190 8.72 -27.80 7.71
CA MET A 190 8.78 -26.76 8.73
C MET A 190 10.19 -26.68 9.33
N GLY A 191 10.70 -25.46 9.53
CA GLY A 191 12.01 -25.25 10.14
C GLY A 191 13.24 -25.45 9.23
N VAL A 192 13.06 -25.85 7.96
CA VAL A 192 14.19 -26.09 7.04
C VAL A 192 14.96 -24.83 6.60
N GLY A 193 14.56 -23.63 7.07
CA GLY A 193 15.27 -22.38 6.79
C GLY A 193 14.83 -21.63 5.52
N LYS A 194 13.63 -21.90 4.98
CA LYS A 194 13.09 -21.21 3.78
C LYS A 194 13.09 -19.68 3.92
N SER A 195 12.71 -19.18 5.08
CA SER A 195 12.67 -17.76 5.37
C SER A 195 14.06 -17.13 5.43
N TYR A 196 15.06 -17.86 5.93
CA TYR A 196 16.46 -17.42 5.92
C TYR A 196 17.03 -17.37 4.49
N ILE A 197 16.68 -18.34 3.63
CA ILE A 197 17.04 -18.30 2.21
C ILE A 197 16.39 -17.10 1.53
N SER A 198 15.10 -16.86 1.77
CA SER A 198 14.36 -15.72 1.22
C SER A 198 14.97 -14.38 1.64
N TYR A 199 15.29 -14.24 2.92
CA TYR A 199 15.91 -13.04 3.48
C TYR A 199 17.35 -12.83 2.96
N PHE A 200 18.12 -13.91 2.79
CA PHE A 200 19.43 -13.88 2.12
C PHE A 200 19.33 -13.36 0.68
N LEU A 201 18.43 -13.91 -0.12
CA LEU A 201 18.26 -13.53 -1.53
C LEU A 201 17.82 -12.06 -1.67
N ALA A 202 16.86 -11.63 -0.84
CA ALA A 202 16.41 -10.24 -0.80
C ALA A 202 17.54 -9.28 -0.41
N SER A 203 18.30 -9.62 0.64
CA SER A 203 19.43 -8.83 1.13
C SER A 203 20.56 -8.76 0.09
N LYS A 204 20.85 -9.86 -0.61
CA LYS A 204 21.88 -9.92 -1.65
C LYS A 204 21.48 -9.11 -2.89
N ALA A 205 20.23 -9.18 -3.32
CA ALA A 205 19.70 -8.33 -4.40
C ALA A 205 19.72 -6.84 -4.04
N TYR A 206 19.39 -6.50 -2.78
CA TYR A 206 19.49 -5.14 -2.27
C TYR A 206 20.94 -4.61 -2.33
N ALA A 207 21.92 -5.44 -1.96
CA ALA A 207 23.34 -5.11 -2.06
C ALA A 207 23.79 -4.85 -3.50
N GLU A 208 23.22 -5.55 -4.47
CA GLU A 208 23.54 -5.42 -5.91
C GLU A 208 22.72 -4.36 -6.63
N ASN A 209 22.04 -3.47 -5.90
CA ASN A 209 21.29 -2.35 -6.46
C ASN A 209 20.08 -2.76 -7.33
N TRP A 210 19.52 -3.95 -7.08
CA TRP A 210 18.27 -4.40 -7.72
C TRP A 210 17.08 -3.71 -7.05
N LEU A 211 16.01 -3.45 -7.83
CA LEU A 211 14.73 -3.07 -7.23
C LEU A 211 14.13 -4.30 -6.55
N ILE A 212 13.79 -4.19 -5.27
CA ILE A 212 13.25 -5.31 -4.51
C ILE A 212 11.85 -5.02 -3.98
N LEU A 213 11.03 -6.06 -3.86
CA LEU A 213 9.86 -6.04 -2.98
C LEU A 213 9.91 -7.30 -2.14
N TYR A 214 10.40 -7.16 -0.92
CA TYR A 214 10.42 -8.25 0.05
C TYR A 214 9.26 -8.05 1.03
N ILE A 215 8.44 -9.08 1.21
CA ILE A 215 7.30 -9.10 2.14
C ILE A 215 7.50 -10.30 3.07
N ALA A 216 7.82 -10.04 4.33
CA ALA A 216 8.16 -11.08 5.29
C ALA A 216 6.95 -11.86 5.83
N ASP A 217 5.78 -11.23 5.88
CA ASP A 217 4.53 -11.87 6.28
C ASP A 217 3.43 -11.55 5.27
N ALA A 218 3.10 -12.53 4.42
CA ALA A 218 2.04 -12.37 3.43
C ALA A 218 0.65 -12.10 4.04
N ASN A 219 0.44 -12.38 5.34
CA ASN A 219 -0.83 -12.06 6.00
C ASN A 219 -1.11 -10.54 6.00
N GLU A 220 -0.07 -9.72 5.87
CA GLU A 220 -0.21 -8.28 5.72
C GLU A 220 -0.85 -7.86 4.41
N LEU A 221 -0.87 -8.73 3.39
CA LEU A 221 -1.59 -8.50 2.15
C LEU A 221 -3.05 -8.97 2.24
N ASN A 222 -3.42 -9.75 3.27
CA ASN A 222 -4.78 -10.23 3.45
C ASN A 222 -5.66 -9.15 4.08
N LYS A 223 -5.94 -8.08 3.32
CA LYS A 223 -6.78 -6.95 3.76
C LYS A 223 -8.15 -7.00 3.09
N CYS A 224 -9.13 -6.38 3.74
CA CYS A 224 -10.52 -6.37 3.27
C CYS A 224 -10.74 -5.59 1.95
N THR A 225 -9.75 -4.84 1.46
CA THR A 225 -9.82 -4.10 0.20
C THR A 225 -8.49 -4.12 -0.55
N GLU A 226 -8.57 -3.98 -1.89
CA GLU A 226 -7.40 -3.81 -2.75
C GLU A 226 -6.58 -2.58 -2.35
N LYS A 227 -7.24 -1.45 -2.05
CA LYS A 227 -6.58 -0.22 -1.57
C LYS A 227 -5.71 -0.48 -0.33
N LYS A 228 -6.23 -1.18 0.68
CA LYS A 228 -5.48 -1.47 1.92
C LYS A 228 -4.29 -2.39 1.65
N SER A 229 -4.45 -3.36 0.75
CA SER A 229 -3.36 -4.26 0.34
C SER A 229 -2.30 -3.51 -0.47
N GLY A 230 -2.74 -2.64 -1.38
CA GLY A 230 -1.87 -1.78 -2.18
C GLY A 230 -1.09 -0.79 -1.31
N GLU A 231 -1.68 -0.27 -0.24
CA GLU A 231 -0.97 0.59 0.71
C GLU A 231 0.21 -0.14 1.37
N VAL A 232 0.03 -1.42 1.73
CA VAL A 232 1.10 -2.26 2.29
C VAL A 232 2.22 -2.48 1.27
N ILE A 233 1.86 -2.82 0.02
CA ILE A 233 2.82 -2.98 -1.08
C ILE A 233 3.62 -1.69 -1.31
N CYS A 234 2.94 -0.55 -1.41
CA CYS A 234 3.57 0.74 -1.61
C CYS A 234 4.53 1.09 -0.47
N LYS A 235 4.11 0.90 0.79
CA LYS A 235 4.96 1.13 1.97
C LYS A 235 6.25 0.32 1.90
N TYR A 236 6.17 -0.97 1.60
CA TYR A 236 7.34 -1.84 1.53
C TYR A 236 8.24 -1.54 0.35
N PHE A 237 7.67 -1.40 -0.84
CA PHE A 237 8.44 -1.07 -2.03
C PHE A 237 9.15 0.27 -1.88
N ILE A 238 8.46 1.31 -1.41
CA ILE A 238 9.06 2.64 -1.24
C ILE A 238 10.15 2.59 -0.17
N ALA A 239 9.88 2.00 1.01
CA ALA A 239 10.87 1.94 2.08
C ALA A 239 12.16 1.22 1.66
N GLN A 240 12.04 0.14 0.86
CA GLN A 240 13.15 -0.69 0.40
C GLN A 240 13.91 -0.13 -0.81
N ASN A 241 13.38 0.87 -1.51
CA ASN A 241 14.00 1.37 -2.74
C ASN A 241 14.12 2.89 -2.82
N LYS A 242 13.64 3.66 -1.83
CA LYS A 242 13.65 5.12 -1.88
C LYS A 242 15.04 5.73 -2.07
N ASP A 243 16.09 5.02 -1.70
CA ASP A 243 17.48 5.44 -1.87
C ASP A 243 18.00 5.30 -3.32
N ILE A 244 17.24 4.62 -4.20
CA ILE A 244 17.62 4.32 -5.59
C ILE A 244 16.51 4.61 -6.62
N LEU A 245 15.34 5.10 -6.17
CA LEU A 245 14.22 5.47 -7.02
C LEU A 245 14.43 6.87 -7.62
N THR A 246 14.45 6.91 -8.95
CA THR A 246 14.60 8.14 -9.74
C THR A 246 13.33 8.99 -9.74
N ALA A 247 13.46 10.28 -10.06
CA ALA A 247 12.31 11.17 -10.22
C ALA A 247 11.31 10.64 -11.27
N ALA A 248 11.82 10.04 -12.34
CA ALA A 248 11.02 9.42 -13.40
C ALA A 248 10.23 8.20 -12.90
N GLU A 249 10.85 7.32 -12.10
CA GLU A 249 10.17 6.16 -11.52
C GLU A 249 9.10 6.59 -10.50
N LEU A 250 9.41 7.57 -9.64
CA LEU A 250 8.44 8.11 -8.68
C LEU A 250 7.25 8.77 -9.39
N LYS A 251 7.49 9.50 -10.50
CA LYS A 251 6.40 10.07 -11.30
C LYS A 251 5.49 9.00 -11.90
N ARG A 252 6.05 7.86 -12.32
CA ARG A 252 5.27 6.73 -12.85
C ARG A 252 4.33 6.12 -11.80
N LEU A 253 4.75 6.08 -10.52
CA LEU A 253 3.89 5.56 -9.44
C LEU A 253 2.55 6.28 -9.34
N VAL A 254 2.49 7.54 -9.75
CA VAL A 254 1.31 8.40 -9.60
C VAL A 254 0.67 8.78 -10.93
N GLN A 255 1.09 8.14 -12.03
CA GLN A 255 0.63 8.48 -13.39
C GLN A 255 -0.87 8.25 -13.62
N TYR A 256 -1.51 7.42 -12.79
CA TYR A 256 -2.94 7.10 -12.86
C TYR A 256 -3.70 7.51 -11.59
N ALA A 257 -3.13 8.44 -10.80
CA ALA A 257 -3.75 8.94 -9.57
C ALA A 257 -4.98 9.84 -9.82
N ASP A 258 -5.23 10.22 -11.07
CA ASP A 258 -6.44 10.90 -11.54
C ASP A 258 -7.65 9.95 -11.66
N ARG A 259 -7.38 8.66 -11.94
CA ARG A 259 -8.41 7.63 -12.21
C ARG A 259 -8.60 6.63 -11.08
N TYR A 260 -7.57 6.42 -10.27
CA TYR A 260 -7.58 5.47 -9.18
C TYR A 260 -7.03 6.13 -7.93
N SER A 261 -7.33 5.53 -6.77
CA SER A 261 -6.63 5.93 -5.55
C SER A 261 -5.11 5.75 -5.72
N VAL A 262 -4.34 6.63 -5.09
CA VAL A 262 -2.87 6.68 -5.23
C VAL A 262 -2.22 5.32 -4.95
N GLU A 263 -2.75 4.56 -4.01
CA GLU A 263 -2.24 3.23 -3.64
C GLU A 263 -2.50 2.19 -4.73
N VAL A 264 -3.68 2.23 -5.36
CA VAL A 264 -4.03 1.31 -6.45
C VAL A 264 -3.21 1.64 -7.70
N ALA A 265 -3.10 2.93 -8.05
CA ALA A 265 -2.28 3.39 -9.16
C ALA A 265 -0.80 2.99 -8.97
N ALA A 266 -0.23 3.27 -7.80
CA ALA A 266 1.15 2.94 -7.50
C ALA A 266 1.40 1.43 -7.45
N THR A 267 0.49 0.66 -6.85
CA THR A 267 0.60 -0.81 -6.81
C THR A 267 0.57 -1.41 -8.21
N GLY A 268 -0.33 -0.91 -9.07
CA GLY A 268 -0.41 -1.29 -10.48
C GLY A 268 0.90 -1.01 -11.21
N GLU A 269 1.53 0.14 -10.96
CA GLU A 269 2.83 0.46 -11.58
C GLU A 269 3.98 -0.39 -11.03
N ILE A 270 4.03 -0.62 -9.71
CA ILE A 270 5.07 -1.42 -9.06
C ILE A 270 5.06 -2.86 -9.60
N LEU A 271 3.91 -3.53 -9.53
CA LEU A 271 3.77 -4.94 -9.93
C LEU A 271 3.65 -5.11 -11.45
N GLY A 272 3.07 -4.11 -12.13
CA GLY A 272 2.82 -4.12 -13.56
C GLY A 272 4.07 -3.82 -14.38
N ASN A 273 4.91 -2.90 -13.90
CA ASN A 273 5.98 -2.32 -14.71
C ASN A 273 7.34 -2.29 -14.00
N LEU A 274 7.46 -1.66 -12.82
CA LEU A 274 8.78 -1.46 -12.20
C LEU A 274 9.48 -2.77 -11.84
N LEU A 275 8.75 -3.74 -11.27
CA LEU A 275 9.28 -5.09 -10.95
C LEU A 275 9.29 -6.04 -12.16
N LYS A 276 9.06 -5.53 -13.38
CA LYS A 276 9.13 -6.29 -14.64
C LYS A 276 10.05 -5.65 -15.68
N ARG A 277 10.92 -4.74 -15.24
CA ARG A 277 11.89 -4.09 -16.10
C ARG A 277 12.89 -5.09 -16.68
N VAL A 278 13.25 -4.87 -17.94
CA VAL A 278 14.22 -5.71 -18.68
C VAL A 278 15.63 -5.14 -18.58
N ASP A 279 15.74 -3.82 -18.39
CA ASP A 279 16.99 -3.07 -18.33
C ASP A 279 17.60 -3.00 -16.92
N ARG A 280 16.86 -3.44 -15.90
CA ARG A 280 17.30 -3.50 -14.51
C ARG A 280 16.77 -4.76 -13.84
N LYS A 281 17.66 -5.52 -13.20
CA LYS A 281 17.24 -6.70 -12.42
C LYS A 281 16.37 -6.30 -11.24
N THR A 282 15.34 -7.10 -11.00
CA THR A 282 14.38 -6.88 -9.91
C THR A 282 14.07 -8.20 -9.20
N LEU A 283 13.66 -8.13 -7.93
CA LEU A 283 13.35 -9.31 -7.13
C LEU A 283 12.11 -9.08 -6.27
N LEU A 284 11.06 -9.87 -6.50
CA LEU A 284 9.87 -9.95 -5.65
C LEU A 284 9.92 -11.23 -4.84
N ILE A 285 9.87 -11.10 -3.51
CA ILE A 285 9.80 -12.23 -2.57
C ILE A 285 8.65 -12.00 -1.61
N VAL A 286 7.78 -13.00 -1.50
CA VAL A 286 6.67 -13.03 -0.55
C VAL A 286 6.83 -14.27 0.32
N ASP A 287 7.25 -14.07 1.57
CA ASP A 287 7.37 -15.12 2.56
C ASP A 287 6.02 -15.36 3.26
N GLU A 288 5.85 -16.52 3.90
CA GLU A 288 4.59 -16.93 4.52
C GLU A 288 3.40 -16.94 3.53
N HIS A 289 3.68 -17.08 2.23
CA HIS A 289 2.69 -16.98 1.14
C HIS A 289 1.52 -17.98 1.23
N GLY A 290 1.64 -19.05 2.02
CA GLY A 290 0.58 -20.05 2.22
C GLY A 290 -0.76 -19.42 2.64
N VAL A 291 -0.72 -18.40 3.51
CA VAL A 291 -1.91 -17.69 4.00
C VAL A 291 -2.76 -17.06 2.88
N LEU A 292 -2.16 -16.74 1.73
CA LEU A 292 -2.87 -16.19 0.58
C LEU A 292 -3.73 -17.24 -0.16
N PHE A 293 -3.55 -18.53 0.15
CA PHE A 293 -4.18 -19.65 -0.54
C PHE A 293 -5.11 -20.48 0.36
N GLU A 294 -5.15 -20.22 1.66
CA GLU A 294 -5.93 -21.00 2.65
C GLU A 294 -7.45 -20.94 2.46
N ASN A 295 -7.97 -20.02 1.64
CA ASN A 295 -9.41 -19.90 1.33
C ASN A 295 -9.90 -20.68 0.09
N LYS A 296 -9.11 -21.61 -0.47
CA LYS A 296 -9.63 -22.57 -1.47
C LYS A 296 -9.88 -23.91 -0.81
N THR A 297 -11.09 -24.08 -0.28
CA THR A 297 -11.64 -25.41 -0.03
C THR A 297 -11.60 -26.21 -1.34
N VAL A 298 -10.65 -27.14 -1.43
CA VAL A 298 -10.71 -28.20 -2.44
C VAL A 298 -12.01 -28.96 -2.18
N PRO A 299 -12.93 -29.11 -3.15
CA PRO A 299 -14.05 -30.02 -2.97
C PRO A 299 -13.44 -31.40 -2.78
N ILE A 300 -13.63 -31.97 -1.59
CA ILE A 300 -13.29 -33.36 -1.33
C ILE A 300 -14.07 -34.17 -2.36
N SER A 301 -13.37 -34.72 -3.36
CA SER A 301 -13.93 -35.75 -4.21
C SER A 301 -14.32 -36.89 -3.28
N LYS A 302 -15.63 -37.07 -3.09
CA LYS A 302 -16.16 -38.25 -2.40
C LYS A 302 -15.56 -39.46 -3.10
N GLY A 303 -14.74 -40.21 -2.36
CA GLY A 303 -14.16 -41.46 -2.81
C GLY A 303 -15.26 -42.37 -3.34
N GLY A 304 -15.18 -42.67 -4.64
CA GLY A 304 -15.92 -43.77 -5.22
C GLY A 304 -15.36 -45.06 -4.63
N ARG A 305 -16.21 -45.75 -3.85
CA ARG A 305 -16.02 -47.17 -3.55
C ARG A 305 -15.96 -47.93 -4.87
N LEU A 306 -14.82 -48.56 -5.13
CA LEU A 306 -14.74 -49.69 -6.06
C LEU A 306 -15.00 -50.95 -5.21
N ASN A 307 -16.11 -51.63 -5.51
CA ASN A 307 -16.22 -53.07 -5.31
C ASN A 307 -15.46 -53.77 -6.45
#